data_AF-A0A0F9U297-F1
#
_entry.id   AF-A0A0F9U297-F1
#
_cell.length_a   1.000
_cell.length_b   1.000
_cell.length_c   1.000
_cell.angle_alpha   90.00
_cell.angle_beta   90.00
_cell.angle_gamma   90.00
#
_symmetry.space_group_name_H-M   'P 1'
#
loop_
_entity.id
_entity.type
_entity.pdbx_description
1 polymer ?
#
loop_
_entity_poly.entity_id
_entity_poly.type
_entity_poly.pdbx_seq_one_letter_code
_entity_poly.pdbx_strand_id
1 'polypeptide(L)' 'MALKHVVEELFNIYRNGPLFPGDTISHATANECVRNGWARRDDKGDFVATDAGETALLKEFSDIRPQKLVGLTDNAEG' A
#
# COMPACT_ATOMS: atom_id res chain seq x y z
N MET A 1 2.41 14.70 -12.97
CA MET A 1 3.00 14.53 -11.63
C MET A 1 2.07 13.83 -10.62
N ALA A 2 0.89 13.33 -10.97
CA ALA A 2 -0.04 12.70 -10.01
C ALA A 2 0.30 11.23 -9.66
N LEU A 3 0.88 10.48 -10.60
CA LEU A 3 1.15 9.05 -10.41
C LEU A 3 2.15 8.75 -9.28
N LYS A 4 3.18 9.60 -9.13
CA LYS A 4 4.22 9.43 -8.12
C LYS A 4 3.66 9.46 -6.69
N HIS A 5 2.76 10.40 -6.39
CA HIS A 5 2.14 10.50 -5.05
C HIS A 5 1.17 9.35 -4.75
N VAL A 6 0.45 8.82 -5.75
CA VAL A 6 -0.43 7.65 -5.56
C VAL A 6 0.41 6.40 -5.25
N VAL A 7 1.55 6.24 -5.93
CA VAL A 7 2.46 5.10 -5.73
C VAL A 7 3.19 5.19 -4.38
N GLU A 8 3.61 6.39 -3.96
CA GLU A 8 4.14 6.63 -2.61
C GLU A 8 3.10 6.27 -1.53
N GLU A 9 1.83 6.54 -1.79
CA GLU A 9 0.76 6.22 -0.85
C GLU A 9 0.46 4.73 -0.74
N LEU A 10 0.46 4.06 -1.89
CA LEU A 10 0.39 2.61 -1.93
C LEU A 10 1.55 1.97 -1.15
N PHE A 11 2.75 2.53 -1.24
CA PHE A 11 3.90 2.07 -0.46
C PHE A 11 3.70 2.28 1.05
N ASN A 12 3.06 3.38 1.48
CA ASN A 12 2.73 3.60 2.89
C ASN A 12 1.77 2.55 3.44
N ILE A 13 0.72 2.18 2.68
CA ILE A 13 -0.21 1.10 3.03
C ILE A 13 0.54 -0.22 3.21
N TYR A 14 1.44 -0.55 2.28
CA TYR A 14 2.23 -1.78 2.38
C TYR A 14 3.20 -1.81 3.56
N ARG A 15 3.86 -0.67 3.85
CA ARG A 15 4.93 -0.60 4.85
C ARG A 15 4.40 -0.56 6.28
N ASN A 16 3.32 0.17 6.51
CA ASN A 16 2.84 0.49 7.86
C ASN A 16 1.64 -0.37 8.29
N GLY A 17 1.14 -1.24 7.40
CA GLY A 17 -0.08 -2.01 7.62
C GLY A 17 -1.34 -1.21 7.26
N PRO A 18 -2.54 -1.75 7.56
CA PRO A 18 -3.79 -1.08 7.23
C PRO A 18 -3.80 0.37 7.74
N LEU A 19 -4.03 1.31 6.83
CA LEU A 19 -4.11 2.73 7.18
C LEU A 19 -5.52 3.08 7.65
N PHE A 20 -5.59 3.78 8.78
CA PHE A 20 -6.86 4.16 9.39
C PHE A 20 -7.45 5.41 8.73
N PRO A 21 -8.79 5.53 8.71
CA PRO A 21 -9.45 6.78 8.40
C PRO A 21 -9.00 7.88 9.38
N GLY A 22 -8.22 8.86 8.88
CA GLY A 22 -7.70 9.97 9.68
C GLY A 22 -6.20 9.94 9.97
N ASP A 23 -5.48 8.90 9.57
CA ASP A 23 -4.01 8.95 9.51
C ASP A 23 -3.56 10.09 8.59
N THR A 24 -2.39 10.68 8.88
CA THR A 24 -1.86 11.97 8.35
C THR A 24 -1.61 12.02 6.84
N ILE A 25 -2.13 11.04 6.12
CA ILE A 25 -1.88 10.80 4.72
C ILE A 25 -3.08 11.22 3.91
N SER A 26 -2.84 11.65 2.67
CA SER A 26 -3.88 12.32 1.90
C SER A 26 -4.96 11.32 1.50
N HIS A 27 -6.10 11.37 2.19
CA HIS A 27 -7.30 10.58 1.90
C HIS A 27 -7.66 10.56 0.40
N ALA A 28 -7.31 11.63 -0.34
CA ALA A 28 -7.50 11.70 -1.78
C ALA A 28 -6.64 10.68 -2.54
N THR A 29 -5.37 10.47 -2.16
CA THR A 29 -4.46 9.51 -2.81
C THR A 29 -4.76 8.06 -2.43
N ALA A 30 -5.15 7.78 -1.17
CA ALA A 30 -5.59 6.45 -0.77
C ALA A 30 -6.86 6.01 -1.53
N ASN A 31 -7.80 6.93 -1.74
CA ASN A 31 -8.98 6.67 -2.58
C ASN A 31 -8.61 6.48 -4.07
N GLU A 32 -7.58 7.17 -4.58
CA GLU A 32 -7.04 6.88 -5.92
C GLU A 32 -6.46 5.46 -6.00
N CYS A 33 -5.76 4.97 -4.98
CA CYS A 33 -5.32 3.57 -4.92
C CYS A 33 -6.51 2.60 -5.02
N VAL A 34 -7.63 2.90 -4.36
CA VAL A 34 -8.86 2.11 -4.46
C VAL A 34 -9.46 2.17 -5.87
N ARG A 35 -9.52 3.36 -6.49
CA ARG A 35 -10.02 3.53 -7.88
C ARG A 35 -9.19 2.75 -8.91
N ASN A 36 -7.88 2.65 -8.69
CA ASN A 36 -6.98 1.88 -9.54
C ASN A 36 -6.99 0.37 -9.23
N GLY A 37 -7.73 -0.07 -8.20
CA GLY A 37 -7.76 -1.46 -7.74
C GLY A 37 -6.50 -1.91 -7.00
N TRP A 38 -5.62 -0.97 -6.63
CA TRP A 38 -4.35 -1.23 -5.92
C TRP A 38 -4.52 -1.32 -4.40
N ALA A 39 -5.62 -0.80 -3.88
CA ALA A 39 -6.04 -0.94 -2.49
C ALA A 39 -7.54 -1.25 -2.42
N ARG A 40 -8.00 -1.72 -1.25
CA ARG A 40 -9.41 -1.90 -0.91
C ARG A 40 -9.66 -1.44 0.52
N ARG A 41 -10.93 -1.23 0.87
CA ARG A 41 -11.33 -1.08 2.28
C ARG A 41 -11.70 -2.43 2.86
N ASP A 42 -11.22 -2.73 4.06
CA ASP A 42 -11.68 -3.89 4.81
C ASP A 42 -12.98 -3.58 5.59
N ASP A 43 -13.44 -4.55 6.38
CA ASP A 43 -14.68 -4.44 7.17
C ASP A 43 -14.60 -3.39 8.29
N LYS A 44 -13.39 -2.94 8.65
CA LYS A 44 -13.15 -1.86 9.63
C LYS A 44 -13.07 -0.49 8.98
N GLY A 45 -13.04 -0.45 7.64
CA GLY A 45 -12.91 0.76 6.85
C GLY A 45 -11.46 1.17 6.60
N ASP A 46 -10.49 0.31 6.92
CA ASP A 46 -9.07 0.57 6.77
C ASP A 46 -8.62 0.31 5.33
N PHE A 47 -7.66 1.07 4.84
CA PHE A 47 -7.09 0.84 3.51
C PHE A 47 -6.08 -0.30 3.59
N VAL A 48 -6.34 -1.37 2.84
CA VAL A 48 -5.47 -2.54 2.69
C VAL A 48 -5.04 -2.65 1.24
N ALA A 49 -3.76 -2.88 0.99
CA ALA A 49 -3.28 -3.07 -0.36
C ALA A 49 -3.74 -4.41 -0.97
N THR A 50 -3.83 -4.47 -2.29
CA THR A 50 -4.17 -5.68 -3.05
C THR A 50 -2.95 -6.22 -3.79
N ASP A 51 -3.02 -7.48 -4.25
CA ASP A 51 -1.99 -8.10 -5.10
C ASP A 51 -1.72 -7.28 -6.39
N ALA A 52 -2.76 -6.65 -6.94
CA ALA A 52 -2.62 -5.74 -8.07
C ALA A 52 -1.82 -4.48 -7.69
N GLY A 53 -1.98 -3.99 -6.46
CA GLY A 53 -1.16 -2.92 -5.89
C GLY A 53 0.29 -3.35 -5.67
N GLU A 54 0.55 -4.59 -5.23
CA GLU A 54 1.91 -5.11 -5.11
C GLU A 54 2.62 -5.08 -6.46
N THR A 55 1.92 -5.57 -7.49
CA THR A 55 2.43 -5.62 -8.85
C THR A 55 2.71 -4.21 -9.39
N ALA A 56 1.84 -3.24 -9.08
CA ALA A 56 2.05 -1.84 -9.45
C ALA A 56 3.28 -1.24 -8.76
N LEU A 57 3.50 -1.51 -7.47
CA LEU A 57 4.71 -1.09 -6.76
C LEU A 57 5.97 -1.67 -7.37
N LEU A 58 6.00 -2.98 -7.64
CA LEU A 58 7.18 -3.65 -8.20
C LEU A 58 7.54 -3.13 -9.59
N LYS A 59 6.53 -2.75 -10.39
CA LYS A 59 6.75 -2.17 -11.72
C LYS A 59 7.35 -0.77 -11.66
N GLU A 60 6.87 0.07 -10.75
CA GLU A 60 7.31 1.46 -10.61
C GLU A 60 8.64 1.57 -9.83
N PHE A 61 8.88 0.68 -8.87
CA PHE A 61 10.07 0.64 -8.03
C PHE A 61 11.05 -0.49 -8.44
N SER A 62 11.22 -0.74 -9.74
CA SER A 62 12.12 -1.79 -10.24
C SER A 62 13.59 -1.67 -9.79
N ASP A 63 14.02 -0.50 -9.29
CA ASP A 63 15.33 -0.28 -8.65
C ASP A 63 15.35 -0.51 -7.12
N ILE A 64 14.20 -0.56 -6.46
CA ILE A 64 14.11 -0.89 -5.02
C ILE A 64 14.10 -2.40 -4.91
N ARG A 65 15.29 -3.00 -4.71
CA ARG A 65 15.38 -4.42 -4.34
C ARG A 65 14.49 -4.67 -3.12
N PRO A 66 13.56 -5.63 -3.17
CA PRO A 66 12.67 -5.95 -2.06
C PRO A 66 13.43 -6.70 -0.97
N GLN A 67 14.42 -6.07 -0.34
CA GLN A 67 15.08 -6.64 0.85
C GLN A 67 14.20 -6.55 2.11
N LYS A 68 12.94 -6.09 1.99
CA LYS A 68 12.04 -5.90 3.13
C LYS A 68 10.61 -6.41 2.98
N LEU A 69 10.25 -7.07 1.86
CA LEU A 69 8.97 -7.79 1.77
C LEU A 69 9.07 -9.21 2.36
N VAL A 70 10.28 -9.75 2.51
CA VAL A 70 10.52 -11.10 3.07
C VAL A 70 10.39 -11.14 4.61
N GLY A 71 10.32 -9.99 5.30
CA GLY A 71 10.27 -9.93 6.77
C GLY A 71 8.87 -9.87 7.38
N LEU A 72 7.81 -9.91 6.59
CA LEU A 72 6.41 -9.86 7.07
C LEU A 72 5.78 -11.25 7.27
N THR A 73 6.42 -12.32 6.79
CA THR A 73 5.91 -13.69 6.90
C THR A 73 6.43 -14.49 8.10
N ASP A 74 7.39 -13.95 8.88
CA ASP A 74 8.06 -14.68 9.98
C ASP A 74 7.59 -14.28 11.41
N ASN A 75 6.50 -13.54 11.57
CA ASN A 75 5.97 -13.20 12.92
C ASN A 75 4.54 -13.71 13.15
N ALA A 76 4.28 -14.96 12.74
CA ALA A 76 3.08 -15.69 13.10
C ALA A 76 3.44 -16.97 13.85
N GLU A 77 4.32 -16.91 14.85
CA GLU A 77 4.46 -17.95 15.88
C GLU A 77 5.16 -17.40 17.12
N GLY A 78 4.43 -17.40 18.24
CA GLY A 78 4.83 -16.94 19.56
C GLY A 78 3.67 -17.02 20.54
#